data_AF-L1LA12-F1
#
_entry.id   AF-L1LA12-F1
#
_cell.length_a   1.000
_cell.length_b   1.000
_cell.length_c   1.000
_cell.angle_alpha   90.00
_cell.angle_beta   90.00
_cell.angle_gamma   90.00
#
_symmetry.space_group_name_H-M   'P 1'
#
loop_
_entity.id
_entity.type
_entity.pdbx_description
1 polymer ?
#
loop_
_entity_poly.entity_id
_entity_poly.type
_entity_poly.pdbx_seq_one_letter_code
_entity_poly.pdbx_strand_id
1 'polypeptide(L)' 'MGLLKVIRKTKLLEKEMRILILGLDNAGKTTILKKINSEDVSKVEPTVGFSIKSLEYNG' A
#
# COMPACT_ATOMS: atom_id res chain seq x y z
N MET A 1 -8.61 31.90 -5.51
CA MET A 1 -7.61 30.97 -6.08
C MET A 1 -6.47 30.85 -5.08
N GLY A 2 -6.48 29.84 -4.20
CA GLY A 2 -5.49 29.69 -3.13
C GLY A 2 -4.67 28.42 -3.30
N LEU A 3 -3.47 28.41 -2.71
CA LEU A 3 -2.53 27.28 -2.74
C LEU A 3 -3.18 25.95 -2.34
N LEU A 4 -4.06 25.98 -1.34
CA LEU A 4 -4.78 24.79 -0.85
C LEU A 4 -5.66 24.15 -1.96
N LYS A 5 -6.28 24.97 -2.80
CA LYS A 5 -7.09 24.50 -3.93
C LYS A 5 -6.21 23.87 -5.02
N VAL A 6 -5.00 24.39 -5.22
CA VAL A 6 -4.02 23.83 -6.17
C VAL A 6 -3.53 22.47 -5.68
N ILE A 7 -3.06 22.38 -4.43
CA ILE A 7 -2.59 21.12 -3.83
C ILE A 7 -3.67 20.03 -3.87
N ARG A 8 -4.91 20.39 -3.54
CA ARG A 8 -6.04 19.45 -3.56
C ARG A 8 -6.36 18.98 -4.99
N LYS A 9 -6.24 19.85 -6.00
CA LYS A 9 -6.45 19.49 -7.41
C LYS A 9 -5.33 18.56 -7.91
N THR A 10 -4.08 18.84 -7.56
CA THR A 10 -2.93 17.99 -7.93
C THR A 10 -3.06 16.59 -7.32
N LYS A 11 -3.38 16.48 -6.03
CA LYS A 11 -3.62 15.17 -5.39
C LYS A 11 -4.74 14.35 -6.03
N LEU A 12 -5.80 15.00 -6.53
CA LEU A 12 -6.88 14.31 -7.24
C LEU A 12 -6.44 13.77 -8.61
N LEU A 13 -5.44 14.39 -9.24
CA LEU A 13 -4.89 13.93 -10.52
C LEU A 13 -3.95 12.74 -10.37
N GLU A 14 -3.26 12.62 -9.22
CA GLU A 14 -2.28 11.56 -8.95
C GLU A 14 -2.88 10.15 -8.87
N LYS A 15 -4.21 10.01 -8.76
CA LYS A 15 -4.93 8.72 -8.65
C LYS A 15 -4.32 7.76 -7.61
N GLU A 16 -3.68 8.30 -6.57
CA GLU A 16 -3.09 7.52 -5.48
C GLU A 16 -4.19 6.85 -4.65
N MET A 17 -4.08 5.53 -4.45
CA MET A 17 -4.92 4.78 -3.51
C MET A 17 -4.10 4.34 -2.31
N ARG A 18 -4.65 4.54 -1.11
CA ARG A 18 -4.08 4.04 0.14
C ARG A 18 -4.93 2.90 0.66
N ILE A 19 -4.35 1.71 0.68
CA ILE A 19 -5.03 0.48 1.09
C ILE A 19 -4.47 0.03 2.44
N LEU A 20 -5.35 -0.19 3.41
CA LEU A 20 -5.00 -0.76 4.71
C LEU A 20 -5.43 -2.23 4.74
N ILE A 21 -4.46 -3.13 4.90
CA ILE A 21 -4.70 -4.57 5.00
C ILE A 21 -4.87 -4.94 6.48
N LEU A 22 -6.07 -5.42 6.85
CA LEU A 22 -6.41 -5.86 8.20
C LEU A 22 -6.77 -7.35 8.23
N GLY A 23 -6.72 -7.95 9.41
CA GLY A 23 -7.03 -9.37 9.62
C GLY A 23 -6.35 -9.92 10.88
N LEU A 24 -6.77 -11.10 11.31
CA LEU A 24 -6.19 -11.80 12.46
C LEU A 24 -4.70 -12.12 12.24
N ASP A 25 -3.99 -12.36 13.33
CA ASP A 25 -2.66 -12.93 13.34
C ASP A 25 -2.59 -14.19 12.47
N ASN A 26 -1.50 -14.32 11.72
CA ASN A 26 -1.28 -15.39 10.74
C ASN A 26 -2.32 -15.52 9.60
N ALA A 27 -3.23 -14.55 9.39
CA ALA A 27 -4.19 -14.58 8.27
C ALA A 27 -3.56 -14.38 6.86
N GLY A 28 -2.23 -14.39 6.74
CA GLY A 28 -1.54 -14.22 5.45
C GLY A 28 -1.37 -12.78 4.95
N LYS A 29 -1.58 -11.77 5.81
CA LYS A 29 -1.48 -10.33 5.47
C LYS A 29 -0.15 -9.96 4.79
N THR A 30 0.97 -10.43 5.34
CA THR A 30 2.31 -10.13 4.81
C THR A 30 2.56 -10.90 3.50
N THR A 31 2.02 -12.11 3.37
CA THR A 31 2.12 -12.93 2.17
C THR A 31 1.40 -12.29 0.99
N ILE A 32 0.18 -11.78 1.18
CA ILE A 32 -0.57 -11.11 0.11
C ILE A 32 0.12 -9.80 -0.31
N LEU A 33 0.64 -9.03 0.64
CA LEU A 33 1.39 -7.80 0.34
C LEU A 33 2.65 -8.10 -0.51
N LYS A 34 3.44 -9.11 -0.11
CA LYS A 34 4.60 -9.58 -0.87
C LYS A 34 4.22 -10.07 -2.26
N LYS A 35 3.13 -10.85 -2.37
CA LYS A 35 2.67 -11.40 -3.65
C LYS A 35 2.27 -10.30 -4.63
N ILE A 36 1.55 -9.27 -4.17
CA ILE A 36 1.14 -8.12 -5.00
C ILE A 36 2.36 -7.34 -5.48
N ASN A 37 3.38 -7.21 -4.64
CA ASN A 37 4.66 -6.57 -5.00
C ASN A 37 5.60 -7.47 -5.82
N SER A 38 5.20 -8.68 -6.20
CA SER A 38 6.06 -9.66 -6.89
C SER A 38 7.34 -10.02 -6.10
N GLU A 39 7.28 -9.97 -4.77
CA GLU A 39 8.36 -10.37 -3.86
C GLU A 39 8.28 -11.89 -3.54
N ASP A 40 9.38 -12.46 -3.03
CA ASP A 40 9.42 -13.86 -2.60
C ASP A 40 8.54 -14.10 -1.35
N VAL A 41 7.68 -15.11 -1.47
CA VAL A 41 6.73 -15.57 -0.44
C VAL A 41 7.19 -16.84 0.27
N SER A 42 8.34 -17.43 -0.10
CA SER A 42 8.84 -18.68 0.49
C SER A 42 9.17 -18.54 1.99
N LYS A 43 9.62 -17.35 2.40
CA LYS A 43 9.91 -16.99 3.79
C LYS A 43 9.14 -15.73 4.18
N VAL A 44 8.25 -15.88 5.14
CA VAL A 44 7.46 -14.79 5.71
C VAL A 44 7.51 -14.91 7.22
N GLU A 45 7.94 -13.85 7.89
CA GLU A 45 8.02 -13.77 9.34
C GLU A 45 6.83 -12.95 9.90
N PRO A 46 6.39 -13.20 11.15
CA PRO A 46 5.41 -12.37 11.82
C PRO A 46 5.84 -10.90 11.83
N THR A 47 4.95 -10.01 11.40
CA THR A 47 5.25 -8.58 11.32
C THR A 47 5.07 -7.92 12.68
N VAL A 48 6.09 -7.19 13.14
CA VAL A 48 5.99 -6.30 14.30
C VAL A 48 5.57 -4.91 13.80
N GLY A 49 4.45 -4.39 14.30
CA GLY A 49 3.92 -3.10 13.86
C GLY A 49 3.21 -3.17 12.51
N PHE A 50 3.65 -2.36 11.54
CA PHE A 50 3.06 -2.30 10.19
C PHE A 50 4.14 -2.15 9.10
N SER A 51 3.78 -2.51 7.87
CA SER A 51 4.62 -2.30 6.68
C SER A 51 3.87 -1.45 5.67
N ILE A 52 4.55 -0.47 5.06
CA ILE A 52 4.01 0.36 3.98
C ILE A 52 4.80 0.04 2.71
N LYS A 53 4.07 -0.22 1.63
CA LYS A 53 4.63 -0.44 0.29
C LYS A 53 3.82 0.38 -0.71
N SER A 54 4.54 1.05 -1.61
CA SER A 54 3.94 1.74 -2.74
C SER A 54 4.07 0.86 -3.97
N LEU A 55 3.00 0.73 -4.73
CA LEU A 55 2.97 -0.03 -5.98
C LEU A 55 2.37 0.84 -7.08
N GLU A 56 3.02 0.88 -8.23
CA GLU A 56 2.47 1.47 -9.44
C GLU A 56 1.65 0.41 -10.18
N TYR A 57 0.42 0.75 -10.52
CA TYR A 57 -0.49 -0.13 -11.24
C TYR A 57 -0.90 0.54 -12.56
N ASN A 58 -0.62 -0.13 -13.69
CA ASN A 58 -0.91 0.35 -15.05
C ASN A 58 -0.33 1.76 -15.30
N GLY A 59 1.00 1.89 -15.29
CA GLY A 59 1.71 3.15 -15.57
C GLY A 59 1.12 3.96 -16.73
#